data_AF-A0A941RZV7-F1
#
_entry.id   AF-A0A941RZV7-F1
#
_cell.length_a   1.000
_cell.length_b   1.000
_cell.length_c   1.000
_cell.angle_alpha   90.00
_cell.angle_beta   90.00
_cell.angle_gamma   90.00
#
_symmetry.space_group_name_H-M   'P 1'
#
loop_
_entity.id
_entity.type
_entity.pdbx_description
1 polymer ?
#
loop_
_entity_poly.entity_id
_entity_poly.type
_entity_poly.pdbx_seq_one_letter_code
_entity_poly.pdbx_strand_id
1 'polypeptide(L)' 'MRIPHQQLSSAVLRAVVEEFVTRDGTDNSGVEQRICSVLQQLETNTVELHFDPESVTCTIRPLSDSES' A
#
# COMPACT_ATOMS: atom_id res chain seq x y z
N MET A 1 -12.40 3.92 -2.21
CA MET A 1 -12.45 3.91 -3.69
C MET A 1 -11.15 3.31 -4.21
N ARG A 2 -11.17 2.28 -5.06
CA ARG A 2 -9.92 1.79 -5.67
C ARG A 2 -9.38 2.80 -6.68
N ILE A 3 -8.10 3.10 -6.60
CA ILE A 3 -7.41 3.97 -7.55
C ILE A 3 -6.13 3.29 -8.05
N PRO A 4 -5.76 3.45 -9.34
CA PRO A 4 -4.50 2.93 -9.84
C PRO A 4 -3.32 3.61 -9.13
N HIS A 5 -2.32 2.83 -8.72
CA HIS A 5 -1.12 3.35 -8.05
C HIS A 5 -0.35 4.37 -8.91
N GLN A 6 -0.52 4.32 -10.24
CA GLN A 6 0.05 5.26 -11.21
C GLN A 6 -0.54 6.68 -11.12
N GLN A 7 -1.70 6.85 -10.47
CA GLN A 7 -2.27 8.18 -10.21
C GLN A 7 -1.59 8.89 -9.03
N LEU A 8 -0.91 8.14 -8.14
CA LEU A 8 -0.12 8.73 -7.07
C LEU A 8 1.28 9.09 -7.57
N SER A 9 1.82 10.18 -7.04
CA SER A 9 3.25 10.45 -7.18
C SER A 9 4.05 9.39 -6.42
N SER A 10 5.24 9.06 -6.91
CA SER A 10 6.14 8.07 -6.29
C SER A 10 6.40 8.35 -4.80
N ALA A 11 6.51 9.62 -4.41
CA ALA A 11 6.65 10.02 -3.01
C ALA A 11 5.43 9.67 -2.15
N VAL A 12 4.21 9.92 -2.66
CA VAL A 12 2.96 9.62 -1.95
C VAL A 12 2.77 8.11 -1.85
N LEU A 13 2.98 7.39 -2.96
CA LEU A 13 2.87 5.94 -2.97
C LEU A 13 3.84 5.31 -1.96
N ARG A 14 5.10 5.77 -1.93
CA ARG A 14 6.09 5.30 -0.97
C ARG A 14 5.67 5.58 0.47
N ALA A 15 5.18 6.78 0.77
CA ALA A 15 4.73 7.13 2.13
C ALA A 15 3.59 6.21 2.60
N VAL A 16 2.62 5.94 1.73
CA VAL A 16 1.50 5.04 2.04
C VAL A 16 1.97 3.61 2.28
N VAL A 17 2.89 3.12 1.46
CA VAL A 17 3.50 1.81 1.62
C VAL A 17 4.31 1.73 2.91
N GLU A 18 5.08 2.77 3.22
CA GLU A 18 5.88 2.89 4.44
C GLU A 18 4.98 2.84 5.68
N GLU A 19 3.90 3.61 5.72
CA GLU A 19 2.92 3.55 6.81
C GLU A 19 2.28 2.16 6.93
N PHE A 20 2.00 1.50 5.81
CA PHE A 20 1.44 0.15 5.81
C PHE A 20 2.40 -0.88 6.44
N VAL A 21 3.70 -0.81 6.12
CA VAL A 21 4.69 -1.77 6.64
C VAL A 21 5.19 -1.41 8.04
N THR A 22 5.07 -0.16 8.46
CA THR A 22 5.53 0.34 9.78
C THR A 22 4.43 0.35 10.84
N ARG A 23 3.16 0.09 10.48
CA ARG A 23 1.99 0.13 11.39
C ARG A 23 2.12 -0.78 12.62
N ASP A 24 2.92 -1.84 12.55
CA ASP A 24 3.15 -2.77 13.66
C ASP A 24 4.24 -2.29 14.65
N GLY A 25 4.98 -1.23 14.30
CA GLY A 25 5.78 -0.39 15.20
C GLY A 25 6.95 -1.04 15.93
N THR A 26 7.17 -2.35 15.79
CA THR A 26 8.14 -3.09 16.62
C THR A 26 9.36 -3.61 15.86
N ASP A 27 9.30 -3.71 14.52
CA ASP A 27 10.43 -4.10 13.68
C ASP A 27 10.70 -3.07 12.58
N ASN A 28 11.66 -2.17 12.85
CA ASN A 28 12.18 -1.23 11.86
C ASN A 28 13.25 -1.86 10.95
N SER A 29 13.56 -3.15 11.16
CA SER A 29 14.53 -3.88 10.35
C SER A 29 13.89 -4.30 9.02
N GLY A 30 14.52 -3.95 7.90
CA GLY A 30 14.02 -4.38 6.58
C GLY A 30 12.76 -3.66 6.10
N VAL A 31 12.42 -2.49 6.65
CA VAL A 31 11.33 -1.63 6.15
C VAL A 31 11.46 -1.39 4.64
N GLU A 32 12.64 -1.02 4.16
CA GLU A 32 12.90 -0.82 2.72
C GLU A 32 12.60 -2.07 1.88
N GLN A 33 12.93 -3.26 2.39
CA GLN A 33 12.65 -4.53 1.68
C GLN A 33 11.15 -4.80 1.63
N ARG A 34 10.43 -4.52 2.72
CA ARG A 34 8.97 -4.64 2.77
C ARG A 34 8.31 -3.63 1.84
N ILE A 35 8.82 -2.40 1.78
CA ILE A 35 8.34 -1.37 0.84
C ILE A 35 8.49 -1.86 -0.60
N CYS A 36 9.69 -2.31 -0.99
CA CYS A 36 9.90 -2.88 -2.32
C CYS A 36 8.98 -4.08 -2.61
N SER A 37 8.77 -4.95 -1.62
CA SER A 37 7.87 -6.10 -1.77
C SER A 37 6.41 -5.67 -2.03
N VAL A 38 5.91 -4.67 -1.31
CA VAL A 38 4.54 -4.15 -1.51
C VAL A 38 4.41 -3.40 -2.84
N LEU A 39 5.44 -2.64 -3.26
CA LEU A 39 5.47 -2.01 -4.57
C LEU A 39 5.40 -3.03 -5.70
N GLN A 40 6.17 -4.12 -5.61
CA GLN A 40 6.10 -5.22 -6.56
C GLN A 40 4.72 -5.88 -6.56
N GLN A 41 4.09 -6.03 -5.40
CA GLN A 41 2.72 -6.55 -5.31
C GLN A 41 1.67 -5.65 -5.98
N LEU A 42 1.87 -4.33 -5.95
CA LEU A 42 1.01 -3.38 -6.69
C LEU A 42 1.19 -3.54 -8.21
N GLU A 43 2.41 -3.84 -8.66
CA GLU A 43 2.71 -4.12 -10.07
C GLU A 43 2.13 -5.47 -10.53
N THR A 44 2.21 -6.50 -9.68
CA THR A 44 1.66 -7.84 -9.96
C THR A 44 0.16 -7.96 -9.72
N ASN A 45 -0.53 -6.86 -9.37
CA ASN A 45 -1.95 -6.85 -9.01
C ASN A 45 -2.27 -7.82 -7.86
N THR A 46 -1.36 -8.01 -6.92
CA THR A 46 -1.56 -8.83 -5.71
C THR A 46 -2.13 -8.01 -4.56
N VAL A 47 -1.91 -6.70 -4.57
CA VAL A 47 -2.53 -5.73 -3.67
C VAL A 47 -3.10 -4.57 -4.50
N GLU A 48 -4.11 -3.90 -3.97
CA GLU A 48 -4.72 -2.73 -4.57
C GLU A 48 -4.67 -1.52 -3.62
N LEU A 49 -4.68 -0.34 -4.23
CA LEU A 49 -4.64 0.93 -3.52
C LEU A 49 -6.06 1.51 -3.42
N HIS A 50 -6.48 1.81 -2.20
CA HIS A 50 -7.78 2.39 -1.89
C HIS A 50 -7.60 3.80 -1.35
N PHE A 51 -8.24 4.76 -2.01
CA PHE A 51 -8.37 6.13 -1.53
C PHE A 51 -9.70 6.32 -0.81
N ASP A 52 -9.62 6.88 0.39
CA ASP A 52 -10.77 7.29 1.19
C ASP A 52 -10.93 8.81 1.11
N PRO A 53 -11.98 9.33 0.47
CA PRO A 53 -12.17 10.77 0.31
C PRO A 53 -12.64 11.46 1.60
N GLU A 54 -13.21 10.72 2.56
CA GLU A 54 -13.68 11.28 3.83
C GLU A 54 -12.51 11.63 4.75
N SER A 55 -11.54 10.71 4.84
CA SER A 55 -10.32 10.86 5.63
C SER A 55 -9.18 11.48 4.82
N VAL A 56 -9.31 11.54 3.50
CA VAL A 56 -8.27 11.95 2.54
C VAL A 56 -7.00 11.10 2.72
N THR A 57 -7.18 9.80 2.92
CA THR A 57 -6.08 8.84 3.14
C THR A 57 -6.05 7.78 2.06
N CYS A 58 -4.84 7.30 1.77
CA CYS A 58 -4.64 6.14 0.91
C CYS A 58 -4.28 4.94 1.79
N THR A 59 -4.86 3.79 1.49
CA THR A 59 -4.58 2.53 2.18
C THR A 59 -4.37 1.41 1.17
N ILE A 60 -3.51 0.45 1.52
CA ILE A 60 -3.22 -0.71 0.69
C ILE A 60 -4.01 -1.89 1.22
N ARG A 61 -4.65 -2.64 0.32
CA ARG A 61 -5.47 -3.81 0.63
C ARG A 61 -4.99 -4.98 -0.22
N PRO A 62 -4.81 -6.18 0.35
CA PRO A 62 -4.53 -7.37 -0.47
C PRO A 62 -5.69 -7.64 -1.41
N LEU A 63 -5.39 -8.07 -2.65
CA LEU A 63 -6.36 -8.50 -3.65
C LEU A 63 -6.92 -9.90 -3.33
N SER A 64 -6.98 -10.28 -2.05
CA SER A 64 -7.57 -11.54 -1.63
C SER A 64 -9.03 -11.55 -2.05
N ASP A 65 -9.26 -12.35 -3.08
CA ASP A 65 -10.54 -12.72 -3.65
C ASP A 65 -11.51 -13.16 -2.52
N SER A 66 -12.71 -12.57 -2.54
CA SER A 66 -13.94 -13.10 -1.95
C SER A 66 -13.99 -13.29 -0.42
N GLU A 67 -14.71 -12.38 0.24
CA GLU A 67 -15.64 -12.83 1.28
C GLU A 67 -16.63 -13.78 0.58
N SER A 68 -16.48 -15.09 0.83
CA SER A 68 -17.49 -16.11 0.55
C SER A 68 -18.49 -16.21 1.69
#